data_AF-A0A1R1BCA4-F1
#
_entry.id   AF-A0A1R1BCA4-F1
#
_cell.length_a   1.000
_cell.length_b   1.000
_cell.length_c   1.000
_cell.angle_alpha   90.00
_cell.angle_beta   90.00
_cell.angle_gamma   90.00
#
_symmetry.space_group_name_H-M   'P 1'
#
loop_
_entity.id
_entity.type
_entity.pdbx_description
1 polymer ?
#
loop_
_entity_poly.entity_id
_entity_poly.type
_entity_poly.pdbx_seq_one_letter_code
_entity_poly.pdbx_strand_id
1 'polypeptide(L)'
;MIFKINNPDKERLYNGQDLIMTSNYFLQMNDIGIISHLQDNGLMKEFFLEYRSEFVNTILHPIQFRELCTEFQYKSYLLKRSPFYTITLPNEQNGKMQIVSHDFNSDFEEWDNETFCRLLEYNWKPWGLSFEDIYKDKNHKITYLKNEDGSIKNLFVAQ
;
A
#
# COMPACT_ATOMS: atom_id res chain seq x y z
N MET A 1 -5.43 -8.68 0.64
CA MET A 1 -6.41 -8.33 -0.41
C MET A 1 -5.95 -8.93 -1.72
N ILE A 2 -6.88 -9.36 -2.59
CA ILE A 2 -6.59 -9.99 -3.89
C ILE A 2 -7.23 -9.14 -4.99
N PHE A 3 -6.50 -8.94 -6.09
CA PHE A 3 -6.89 -8.11 -7.23
C PHE A 3 -6.75 -8.90 -8.53
N LYS A 4 -7.59 -8.58 -9.52
CA LYS A 4 -7.43 -9.08 -10.89
C LYS A 4 -6.53 -8.14 -11.67
N ILE A 5 -5.53 -8.68 -12.33
CA ILE A 5 -4.57 -7.92 -13.15
C ILE A 5 -4.65 -8.44 -14.58
N ASN A 6 -4.59 -7.55 -15.57
CA ASN A 6 -4.37 -7.94 -16.95
C ASN A 6 -3.00 -7.41 -17.40
N ASN A 7 -2.04 -8.30 -17.62
CA ASN A 7 -0.71 -7.94 -18.12
C ASN A 7 -0.71 -7.92 -19.65
N PRO A 8 -0.77 -6.74 -20.30
CA PRO A 8 -0.69 -6.70 -21.75
C PRO A 8 0.68 -7.17 -22.26
N ASP A 9 1.75 -6.80 -21.56
CA ASP A 9 3.12 -7.00 -22.05
C ASP A 9 3.64 -8.43 -21.93
N LYS A 10 2.93 -9.35 -21.23
CA LYS A 10 3.27 -10.80 -21.01
C LYS A 10 4.71 -11.16 -20.60
N GLU A 11 5.65 -10.22 -20.57
CA GLU A 11 7.06 -10.42 -20.21
C GLU A 11 7.28 -10.32 -18.70
N ARG A 12 6.45 -9.52 -18.02
CA ARG A 12 6.53 -9.27 -16.57
C ARG A 12 5.35 -9.90 -15.83
N LEU A 13 5.32 -11.23 -15.85
CA LEU A 13 4.24 -11.99 -15.21
C LEU A 13 4.42 -12.16 -13.71
N TYR A 14 5.62 -11.97 -13.17
CA TYR A 14 5.90 -12.15 -11.74
C TYR A 14 6.62 -10.95 -11.15
N ASN A 15 6.17 -10.51 -9.97
CA ASN A 15 6.87 -9.55 -9.13
C ASN A 15 6.44 -9.69 -7.66
N GLY A 16 7.35 -10.13 -6.80
CA GLY A 16 7.17 -10.12 -5.35
C GLY A 16 7.99 -9.00 -4.69
N GLN A 17 7.42 -8.33 -3.70
CA GLN A 17 8.09 -7.32 -2.88
C GLN A 17 7.82 -7.62 -1.40
N ASP A 18 8.90 -7.83 -0.66
CA ASP A 18 8.87 -7.95 0.80
C ASP A 18 9.42 -6.66 1.42
N LEU A 19 8.57 -5.96 2.14
CA LEU A 19 8.85 -4.65 2.73
C LEU A 19 8.86 -4.78 4.24
N ILE A 20 9.96 -5.35 4.74
CA ILE A 20 10.14 -5.73 6.16
C ILE A 20 9.85 -4.57 7.12
N MET A 21 10.30 -3.36 6.79
CA MET A 21 10.13 -2.17 7.64
C MET A 21 8.65 -1.84 7.93
N THR A 22 7.81 -1.94 6.91
CA THR A 22 6.37 -1.67 7.01
C THR A 22 5.55 -2.95 7.16
N SER A 23 6.19 -4.12 7.20
CA SER A 23 5.55 -5.44 7.26
C SER A 23 4.53 -5.65 6.13
N ASN A 24 4.77 -5.04 4.97
CA ASN A 24 3.95 -5.23 3.78
C ASN A 24 4.55 -6.31 2.89
N TYR A 25 3.67 -7.08 2.26
CA TYR A 25 4.04 -8.02 1.21
C TYR A 25 3.14 -7.82 0.01
N PHE A 26 3.76 -7.59 -1.14
CA PHE A 26 3.06 -7.43 -2.41
C PHE A 26 3.48 -8.53 -3.38
N LEU A 27 2.51 -9.11 -4.07
CA LEU A 27 2.76 -10.10 -5.11
C LEU A 27 1.92 -9.78 -6.33
N GLN A 28 2.55 -9.81 -7.49
CA GLN A 28 1.88 -9.85 -8.78
C GLN A 28 2.33 -11.14 -9.45
N MET A 29 1.38 -11.98 -9.86
CA MET A 29 1.65 -13.22 -10.56
C MET A 29 0.53 -13.52 -11.56
N ASN A 30 0.88 -13.56 -12.85
CA ASN A 30 -0.08 -13.67 -13.95
C ASN A 30 -1.23 -12.66 -13.76
N ASP A 31 -2.47 -13.13 -13.74
CA ASP A 31 -3.68 -12.33 -13.59
C ASP A 31 -4.04 -11.99 -12.15
N ILE A 32 -3.15 -12.26 -11.18
CA ILE A 32 -3.41 -12.10 -9.74
C ILE A 32 -2.47 -11.06 -9.13
N GLY A 33 -3.03 -10.14 -8.38
CA GLY A 33 -2.33 -9.23 -7.47
C GLY A 33 -2.69 -9.50 -6.01
N ILE A 34 -1.73 -9.43 -5.11
CA ILE A 34 -1.92 -9.56 -3.66
C ILE A 34 -1.27 -8.36 -2.97
N ILE A 35 -2.03 -7.74 -2.08
CA ILE A 35 -1.55 -6.73 -1.12
C ILE A 35 -1.81 -7.28 0.29
N SER A 36 -0.77 -7.41 1.09
CA SER A 36 -0.87 -7.91 2.46
C SER A 36 -0.09 -7.05 3.44
N HIS A 37 -0.60 -6.97 4.67
CA HIS A 37 0.11 -6.45 5.83
C HIS A 37 0.13 -7.57 6.88
N LEU A 38 1.31 -7.90 7.41
CA LEU A 38 1.51 -9.13 8.19
C LEU A 38 1.30 -8.95 9.69
N GLN A 39 1.28 -7.72 10.21
CA GLN A 39 1.32 -7.44 11.65
C GLN A 39 0.37 -6.33 12.12
N ASP A 40 -0.68 -6.00 11.37
CA ASP A 40 -1.64 -4.93 11.70
C ASP A 40 -3.04 -5.45 12.10
N ASN A 41 -3.21 -6.76 12.24
CA ASN A 41 -4.49 -7.41 12.55
C ASN A 41 -5.64 -7.02 11.59
N GLY A 42 -5.33 -6.61 10.36
CA GLY A 42 -6.33 -6.26 9.34
C GLY A 42 -6.74 -4.79 9.31
N LEU A 43 -6.17 -3.92 10.16
CA LEU A 43 -6.48 -2.50 10.19
C LEU A 43 -6.25 -1.81 8.84
N MET A 44 -5.12 -2.07 8.18
CA MET A 44 -4.83 -1.48 6.87
C MET A 44 -5.75 -2.02 5.77
N LYS A 45 -6.22 -3.27 5.91
CA LYS A 45 -7.20 -3.83 4.99
C LYS A 45 -8.53 -3.08 5.10
N GLU A 46 -9.03 -2.88 6.31
CA GLU A 46 -10.29 -2.16 6.55
C GLU A 46 -10.19 -0.72 6.04
N PHE A 47 -9.13 -0.01 6.43
CA PHE A 47 -8.84 1.33 5.95
C PHE A 47 -8.78 1.40 4.42
N PHE A 48 -8.02 0.50 3.79
CA PHE A 48 -7.88 0.53 2.33
C PHE A 48 -9.22 0.26 1.63
N LEU A 49 -10.02 -0.69 2.13
CA LEU A 49 -11.33 -0.99 1.53
C LEU A 49 -12.32 0.17 1.69
N GLU A 50 -12.21 0.99 2.74
CA GLU A 50 -13.02 2.20 2.88
C GLU A 50 -12.80 3.19 1.72
N TYR A 51 -11.54 3.38 1.28
CA TYR A 51 -11.18 4.38 0.26
C TYR A 51 -10.94 3.84 -1.15
N ARG A 52 -10.82 2.52 -1.31
CA ARG A 52 -10.37 1.87 -2.55
C ARG A 52 -11.15 0.58 -2.87
N SER A 53 -12.30 0.35 -2.25
CA SER A 53 -13.12 -0.86 -2.50
C SER A 53 -13.50 -1.03 -3.98
N GLU A 54 -13.62 0.07 -4.73
CA GLU A 54 -13.91 0.05 -6.16
C GLU A 54 -12.85 -0.67 -7.00
N PHE A 55 -11.61 -0.77 -6.52
CA PHE A 55 -10.52 -1.43 -7.25
C PHE A 55 -10.46 -2.95 -7.05
N VAL A 56 -11.13 -3.48 -6.02
CA VAL A 56 -11.08 -4.92 -5.71
C VAL A 56 -11.78 -5.76 -6.78
N ASN A 57 -12.84 -5.22 -7.37
CA ASN A 57 -13.66 -5.93 -8.36
C ASN A 57 -13.37 -5.49 -9.80
N THR A 58 -12.32 -4.70 -10.03
CA THR A 58 -11.93 -4.26 -11.38
C THR A 58 -10.69 -5.00 -11.86
N ILE A 59 -10.56 -5.08 -13.18
CA ILE A 59 -9.35 -5.60 -13.82
C ILE A 59 -8.38 -4.44 -13.92
N LEU A 60 -7.23 -4.55 -13.27
CA LEU A 60 -6.22 -3.50 -13.19
C LEU A 60 -5.13 -3.71 -14.23
N HIS A 61 -4.64 -2.61 -14.78
CA HIS A 61 -3.33 -2.62 -15.45
C HIS A 61 -2.23 -2.73 -14.39
N PRO A 62 -1.08 -3.37 -14.69
CA PRO A 62 0.05 -3.47 -13.76
C PRO A 62 0.52 -2.14 -13.15
N ILE A 63 0.46 -1.06 -13.92
CA ILE A 63 0.81 0.30 -13.43
C ILE A 63 -0.15 0.79 -12.33
N GLN A 64 -1.45 0.48 -12.47
CA GLN A 64 -2.49 0.82 -11.50
C GLN A 64 -2.33 -0.01 -10.23
N PHE A 65 -2.11 -1.33 -10.40
CA PHE A 65 -1.83 -2.20 -9.26
C PHE A 65 -0.61 -1.73 -8.48
N ARG A 66 0.46 -1.32 -9.19
CA ARG A 66 1.66 -0.77 -8.56
C ARG A 66 1.40 0.53 -7.81
N GLU A 67 0.54 1.40 -8.33
CA GLU A 67 0.10 2.62 -7.63
C GLU A 67 -0.62 2.27 -6.32
N LEU A 68 -1.55 1.31 -6.34
CA LEU A 68 -2.26 0.85 -5.14
C LEU A 68 -1.33 0.26 -4.09
N CYS A 69 -0.36 -0.57 -4.50
CA CYS A 69 0.69 -1.08 -3.63
C CYS A 69 1.48 0.05 -2.97
N THR A 70 1.80 1.10 -3.75
CA THR A 70 2.56 2.25 -3.27
C THR A 70 1.74 3.10 -2.29
N GLU A 71 0.46 3.35 -2.57
CA GLU A 71 -0.45 4.03 -1.64
C GLU A 71 -0.58 3.25 -0.32
N PHE A 72 -0.75 1.93 -0.41
CA PHE A 72 -0.86 1.06 0.75
C PHE A 72 0.44 1.05 1.58
N GLN A 73 1.60 0.94 0.93
CA GLN A 73 2.91 0.99 1.58
C GLN A 73 3.12 2.31 2.30
N TYR A 74 2.90 3.43 1.60
CA TYR A 74 3.15 4.74 2.17
C TYR A 74 2.20 5.02 3.34
N LYS A 75 0.93 4.62 3.21
CA LYS A 75 -0.02 4.74 4.32
C LYS A 75 0.36 3.87 5.51
N SER A 76 0.88 2.66 5.28
CA SER A 76 1.43 1.79 6.34
C SER A 76 2.63 2.43 7.04
N TYR A 77 3.47 3.16 6.29
CA TYR A 77 4.61 3.91 6.84
C TYR A 77 4.18 5.09 7.72
N LEU A 78 3.10 5.78 7.36
CA LEU A 78 2.55 6.90 8.15
C LEU A 78 1.85 6.44 9.44
N LEU A 79 1.59 5.15 9.62
CA LEU A 79 0.89 4.63 10.79
C LEU A 79 1.75 4.82 12.06
N LYS A 80 1.23 5.59 13.02
CA LYS A 80 1.86 5.78 14.33
C LYS A 80 1.80 4.47 15.10
N ARG A 81 2.96 3.85 15.30
CA ARG A 81 3.06 2.60 16.07
C ARG A 81 3.12 2.91 17.55
N SER A 82 1.96 2.91 18.21
CA SER A 82 1.90 2.81 19.67
C SER A 82 2.25 1.38 20.10
N PRO A 83 2.93 1.17 21.24
CA PRO A 83 3.30 -0.17 21.70
C PRO A 83 2.05 -1.03 21.90
N PHE A 84 1.96 -2.15 21.18
CA PHE A 84 0.83 -3.08 21.22
C PHE A 84 0.67 -3.80 22.56
N TYR A 85 1.78 -3.91 23.30
CA TYR A 85 1.80 -4.56 24.59
C TYR A 85 2.81 -3.90 25.51
N THR A 86 2.46 -3.79 26.78
CA THR A 86 3.41 -3.51 27.85
C THR A 86 3.67 -4.80 28.61
N ILE A 87 4.94 -5.18 28.69
CA ILE A 87 5.39 -6.28 29.52
C ILE A 87 5.93 -5.69 30.82
N THR A 88 5.31 -6.05 31.94
CA THR A 88 5.84 -5.74 33.26
C THR A 88 6.54 -6.99 33.79
N LEU A 89 7.86 -6.88 33.94
CA LEU A 89 8.68 -7.93 34.54
C LEU A 89 8.49 -7.91 36.07
N PRO A 90 8.40 -9.09 36.70
CA PRO A 90 8.32 -9.17 38.14
C PRO A 90 9.65 -8.75 38.79
N ASN A 91 9.56 -8.02 39.90
CA ASN A 91 10.73 -7.65 40.71
C ASN A 91 11.24 -8.79 41.60
N GLU A 92 10.46 -9.87 41.76
CA GLU A 92 10.79 -11.03 42.58
C GLU A 92 10.95 -12.29 41.73
N GLN A 93 11.81 -13.23 42.18
CA GLN A 93 12.16 -14.45 41.45
C GLN A 93 10.97 -15.36 41.09
N ASN A 94 9.83 -15.24 41.79
CA ASN A 94 8.60 -16.01 41.55
C ASN A 94 7.40 -15.15 41.09
N GLY A 95 7.61 -13.88 40.74
CA GLY A 95 6.51 -13.03 40.30
C GLY A 95 6.00 -13.43 38.91
N LYS A 96 4.73 -13.12 38.63
CA LYS A 96 4.12 -13.38 37.32
C LYS A 96 4.43 -12.23 36.36
N MET A 97 4.90 -12.55 35.17
CA MET A 97 4.97 -11.60 34.07
C MET A 97 3.56 -11.14 33.70
N GLN A 98 3.33 -9.83 33.66
CA GLN A 98 2.08 -9.25 33.18
C GLN A 98 2.27 -8.74 31.76
N ILE A 99 1.34 -9.10 30.88
CA ILE A 99 1.26 -8.60 29.51
C ILE A 99 -0.08 -7.87 29.42
N VAL A 100 -0.03 -6.56 29.22
CA VAL A 100 -1.20 -5.72 28.97
C VAL A 100 -1.22 -5.37 27.50
N SER A 101 -2.26 -5.78 26.78
CA SER A 101 -2.51 -5.33 25.40
C SER A 101 -3.11 -3.93 25.41
N HIS A 102 -2.60 -3.06 24.54
CA HIS A 102 -3.21 -1.76 24.30
C HIS A 102 -4.05 -1.80 23.04
N ASP A 103 -5.09 -0.97 22.99
CA ASP A 103 -5.86 -0.78 21.76
C ASP A 103 -4.97 -0.18 20.67
N PHE A 104 -5.22 -0.61 19.44
CA PHE A 104 -4.48 -0.12 18.28
C PHE A 104 -4.97 1.30 17.97
N ASN A 105 -4.12 2.32 18.20
CA ASN A 105 -4.41 3.67 17.71
C ASN A 105 -4.22 3.72 16.19
N SER A 106 -5.29 4.03 15.46
CA SER A 106 -5.28 4.21 14.01
C SER A 106 -4.84 5.62 13.59
N ASP A 107 -3.89 6.20 14.33
CA ASP A 107 -3.40 7.55 14.03
C ASP A 107 -2.35 7.47 12.93
N PHE A 108 -2.48 8.33 11.93
CA PHE A 108 -1.51 8.45 10.86
C PHE A 108 -0.83 9.81 10.93
N GLU A 109 0.45 9.86 10.59
CA GLU A 109 1.11 11.11 10.22
C GLU A 109 0.46 11.72 8.97
N GLU A 110 0.67 13.03 8.79
CA GLU A 110 0.15 13.74 7.62
C GLU A 110 0.75 13.20 6.32
N TRP A 111 -0.07 13.18 5.28
CA TRP A 111 0.34 12.74 3.97
C TRP A 111 1.17 13.81 3.26
N ASP A 112 2.37 13.47 2.81
CA ASP A 112 3.21 14.33 1.99
C ASP A 112 3.30 13.79 0.54
N ASN A 113 2.75 14.56 -0.40
CA ASN A 113 2.74 14.18 -1.81
C ASN A 113 4.15 14.11 -2.42
N GLU A 114 5.09 14.92 -1.96
CA GLU A 114 6.46 14.88 -2.48
C GLU A 114 7.13 13.55 -2.12
N THR A 115 7.10 13.17 -0.84
CA THR A 115 7.63 11.88 -0.37
C THR A 115 6.93 10.71 -1.05
N PHE A 116 5.60 10.76 -1.18
CA PHE A 116 4.85 9.74 -1.90
C PHE A 116 5.30 9.60 -3.36
N CYS A 117 5.46 10.72 -4.09
CA CYS A 117 5.85 10.68 -5.50
C CYS A 117 7.27 10.12 -5.70
N ARG A 118 8.18 10.35 -4.74
CA ARG A 118 9.51 9.70 -4.75
C ARG A 118 9.43 8.18 -4.60
N LEU A 119 8.55 7.70 -3.71
CA LEU A 119 8.31 6.27 -3.58
C LEU A 119 7.63 5.69 -4.83
N LEU A 120 6.74 6.46 -5.45
CA LEU A 120 6.03 6.05 -6.66
C LEU A 120 6.96 5.98 -7.87
N GLU A 121 7.89 6.93 -8.04
CA GLU A 121 8.96 6.89 -9.04
C GLU A 121 9.74 5.57 -8.96
N TYR A 122 10.18 5.18 -7.76
CA TYR A 122 10.89 3.92 -7.55
C TYR A 122 10.05 2.71 -8.01
N ASN A 123 8.77 2.70 -7.65
CA ASN A 123 7.85 1.62 -7.99
C ASN A 123 7.43 1.59 -9.47
N TRP A 124 7.40 2.76 -10.13
CA TRP A 124 7.08 2.94 -11.54
C TRP A 124 8.29 2.97 -12.47
N LYS A 125 9.50 2.74 -11.96
CA LYS A 125 10.71 2.52 -12.75
C LYS A 125 10.52 1.60 -13.97
N PRO A 126 9.72 0.51 -13.92
CA PRO A 126 9.47 -0.34 -15.10
C PRO A 126 8.78 0.35 -16.28
N TRP A 127 8.11 1.49 -16.07
CA TRP A 127 7.46 2.34 -17.08
C TRP A 127 8.26 3.60 -17.41
N GLY A 128 9.44 3.80 -16.80
CA GLY A 128 10.34 4.91 -17.12
C GLY A 128 9.84 6.29 -16.66
N LEU A 129 8.88 6.36 -15.73
CA LEU A 129 8.39 7.62 -15.19
C LEU A 129 9.34 8.17 -14.13
N SER A 130 9.73 9.43 -14.27
CA SER A 130 10.56 10.15 -13.31
C SER A 130 9.70 10.92 -12.29
N PHE A 131 10.32 11.39 -11.21
CA PHE A 131 9.66 12.27 -10.25
C PHE A 131 9.06 13.52 -10.91
N GLU A 132 9.73 14.12 -11.90
CA GLU A 132 9.27 15.31 -12.62
C GLU A 132 8.02 15.05 -13.47
N ASP A 133 7.89 13.82 -13.98
CA ASP A 133 6.68 13.38 -14.68
C ASP A 133 5.51 13.24 -13.71
N ILE A 134 5.79 12.74 -12.50
CA ILE A 134 4.80 12.30 -11.52
C ILE A 134 4.29 13.46 -10.66
N TYR A 135 5.20 14.21 -10.05
CA TYR A 135 4.89 15.28 -9.11
C TYR A 135 4.54 16.57 -9.87
N LYS A 136 3.39 17.17 -9.56
CA LYS A 136 2.98 18.46 -10.15
C LYS A 136 3.12 19.58 -9.13
N ASP A 137 2.50 19.42 -7.98
CA ASP A 137 2.64 20.33 -6.84
C ASP A 137 2.25 19.65 -5.53
N LYS A 138 2.22 20.39 -4.43
CA LYS A 138 1.90 19.86 -3.09
C LYS A 138 0.55 19.15 -3.00
N ASN A 139 -0.40 19.49 -3.85
CA ASN A 139 -1.76 18.95 -3.85
C ASN A 139 -2.02 18.01 -5.03
N HIS A 140 -1.20 18.07 -6.08
CA HIS A 140 -1.43 17.35 -7.32
C HIS A 140 -0.27 16.43 -7.70
N LYS A 141 -0.62 15.21 -8.09
CA LYS A 141 0.26 14.21 -8.69
C LYS A 141 -0.46 13.58 -9.88
N ILE A 142 0.29 13.03 -10.83
CA ILE A 142 -0.34 12.15 -11.82
C ILE A 142 -0.83 10.88 -11.11
N THR A 143 -1.92 10.33 -11.62
CA THR A 143 -2.47 9.05 -11.18
C THR A 143 -2.98 8.30 -12.40
N TYR A 144 -2.78 6.99 -12.41
CA TYR A 144 -3.36 6.07 -13.38
C TYR A 144 -4.63 5.39 -12.83
N LEU A 145 -5.03 5.68 -11.59
CA LEU A 145 -6.21 5.07 -10.96
C LEU A 145 -7.52 5.71 -11.44
N LYS A 146 -7.61 7.04 -11.40
CA LYS A 146 -8.86 7.77 -11.68
C LYS A 146 -8.69 8.91 -12.68
N ASN A 147 -9.76 9.19 -13.42
CA ASN A 147 -9.95 10.38 -14.22
C ASN A 147 -10.32 11.58 -13.34
N GLU A 148 -10.34 12.78 -13.91
CA GLU A 148 -10.73 14.01 -13.21
C GLU A 148 -12.19 13.97 -12.72
N ASP A 149 -13.07 13.24 -13.42
CA ASP A 149 -14.46 13.01 -13.02
C ASP A 149 -14.63 11.95 -11.91
N GLY A 150 -13.52 11.35 -11.44
CA GLY A 150 -13.51 10.31 -10.41
C GLY A 150 -13.77 8.89 -10.92
N SER A 151 -14.05 8.70 -12.22
CA SER A 151 -14.19 7.37 -12.81
C SER A 151 -12.84 6.65 -12.88
N ILE A 152 -12.85 5.32 -12.84
CA ILE A 152 -11.62 4.51 -12.96
C ILE A 152 -11.06 4.63 -14.37
N LYS A 153 -9.77 4.95 -14.48
CA LYS A 153 -9.06 5.03 -15.77
C LYS A 153 -9.02 3.67 -16.44
N ASN A 154 -9.53 3.57 -17.66
CA ASN A 154 -9.43 2.37 -18.47
C ASN A 154 -8.18 2.45 -19.36
N LEU A 155 -7.19 1.61 -19.09
CA LEU A 155 -5.92 1.57 -19.80
C LEU A 155 -5.85 0.46 -20.88
N PHE A 156 -6.95 -0.25 -21.10
CA PHE A 156 -7.02 -1.35 -22.08
C PHE A 156 -7.70 -0.96 -23.39
N VAL A 157 -8.24 0.25 -23.48
CA VAL A 157 -8.81 0.79 -24.71
C VAL A 157 -7.70 1.57 -25.42
N ALA A 158 -7.26 1.06 -26.57
CA ALA A 158 -6.37 1.80 -27.46
C ALA A 158 -7.06 3.10 -27.90
N GLN A 159 -6.31 4.21 -27.87
CA GLN A 159 -6.65 5.41 -28.64
C GLN A 159 -6.46 5.15 -30.13
#